data_AF-A0A7V4SM97-F1
#
_entry.id   AF-A0A7V4SM97-F1
#
_cell.length_a   1.000
_cell.length_b   1.000
_cell.length_c   1.000
_cell.angle_alpha   90.00
_cell.angle_beta   90.00
_cell.angle_gamma   90.00
#
_symmetry.space_group_name_H-M   'P 1'
#
loop_
_entity.id
_entity.type
_entity.pdbx_description
1 polymer ?
#
loop_
_entity_poly.entity_id
_entity_poly.type
_entity_poly.pdbx_seq_one_letter_code
_entity_poly.pdbx_strand_id
1 'polypeptide(L)'
;MKDRSAGSKGAAASRGRPAPRLAGSRTVSLPGEESFVVAYLRDPREKIWGLLLRMETAGFWIRGIELNAFEDWAREVRSAASPSMGLSTTFLPFLRVEKIVADERTGSMPSLAERFETLAGRPVAEFVGLR
;
A
#
# COMPACT_ATOMS: atom_id res chain seq x y z
N MET A 1 53.02 -23.78 53.20
CA MET A 1 51.94 -24.10 54.16
C MET A 1 51.34 -22.76 54.59
N LYS A 2 50.12 -22.42 54.11
CA LYS A 2 49.20 -21.34 54.55
C LYS A 2 49.80 -19.91 54.68
N ASP A 3 49.30 -18.87 54.01
CA ASP A 3 47.98 -18.28 54.26
C ASP A 3 47.52 -17.28 53.19
N ARG A 4 46.22 -17.03 53.19
CA ARG A 4 45.43 -16.20 52.27
C ARG A 4 45.45 -14.72 52.69
N SER A 5 45.40 -13.81 51.71
CA SER A 5 44.64 -12.53 51.78
C SER A 5 44.65 -11.90 50.36
N ALA A 6 43.57 -12.03 49.60
CA ALA A 6 42.46 -11.07 49.50
C ALA A 6 42.86 -9.73 48.84
N GLY A 7 42.37 -9.52 47.60
CA GLY A 7 42.59 -8.30 46.83
C GLY A 7 41.59 -8.15 45.68
N SER A 8 40.42 -7.62 46.03
CA SER A 8 39.49 -6.82 45.22
C SER A 8 38.93 -7.36 43.89
N LYS A 9 37.63 -7.67 43.92
CA LYS A 9 36.76 -7.85 42.74
C LYS A 9 36.58 -6.51 42.01
N GLY A 10 37.14 -6.39 40.80
CA GLY A 10 36.71 -5.39 39.83
C GLY A 10 35.42 -5.84 39.15
N ALA A 11 34.28 -5.32 39.61
CA ALA A 11 33.00 -5.48 38.92
C ALA A 11 33.01 -4.64 37.64
N ALA A 12 33.35 -5.26 36.51
CA ALA A 12 33.13 -4.67 35.20
C ALA A 12 31.62 -4.65 34.92
N ALA A 13 30.98 -3.53 35.25
CA ALA A 13 29.62 -3.22 34.83
C ALA A 13 29.58 -3.19 33.31
N SER A 14 29.06 -4.25 32.69
CA SER A 14 28.73 -4.31 31.28
C SER A 14 27.65 -3.27 31.00
N ARG A 15 28.07 -2.12 30.47
CA ARG A 15 27.17 -1.11 29.93
C ARG A 15 26.40 -1.75 28.76
N GLY A 16 25.18 -2.22 29.03
CA GLY A 16 24.28 -2.70 28.00
C GLY A 16 24.14 -1.64 26.91
N ARG A 17 24.44 -2.00 25.67
CA ARG A 17 24.15 -1.15 24.50
C ARG A 17 22.66 -0.80 24.56
N PRO A 18 22.25 0.48 24.49
CA PRO A 18 20.85 0.79 24.33
C PRO A 18 20.35 0.13 23.03
N ALA A 19 19.24 -0.59 23.13
CA ALA A 19 18.57 -1.17 21.98
C ALA A 19 18.30 -0.05 20.94
N PRO A 20 18.47 -0.32 19.63
CA PRO A 20 18.15 0.67 18.62
C PRO A 20 16.70 1.09 18.78
N ARG A 21 16.47 2.37 19.11
CA ARG A 21 15.14 2.96 19.01
C ARG A 21 14.74 2.87 17.55
N LEU A 22 13.74 2.04 17.24
CA LEU A 22 13.09 2.03 15.94
C LEU A 22 12.53 3.44 15.73
N ALA A 23 13.27 4.25 14.97
CA ALA A 23 12.88 5.60 14.61
C ALA A 23 11.59 5.50 13.80
N GLY A 24 10.52 6.12 14.33
CA GLY A 24 9.22 6.21 13.66
C GLY A 24 8.49 4.88 13.58
N SER A 25 7.77 4.51 14.63
CA SER A 25 6.68 3.54 14.50
C SER A 25 5.60 4.16 13.60
N ARG A 26 5.79 4.11 12.28
CA ARG A 26 4.67 4.26 11.34
C ARG A 26 3.77 3.07 11.61
N THR A 27 2.64 3.31 12.27
CA THR A 27 1.61 2.30 12.44
C THR A 27 1.25 1.78 11.06
N VAL A 28 1.57 0.51 10.80
CA VAL A 28 1.13 -0.16 9.58
C VAL A 28 -0.35 -0.45 9.78
N SER A 29 -1.20 0.24 9.02
CA SER A 29 -2.61 -0.10 8.93
C SER A 29 -2.81 -1.09 7.79
N LEU A 30 -3.65 -2.09 7.99
CA LEU A 30 -4.15 -2.86 6.86
C LEU A 30 -4.98 -1.93 5.97
N PRO A 31 -4.98 -2.14 4.64
CA PRO A 31 -5.90 -1.42 3.77
C PRO A 31 -7.33 -1.74 4.19
N GLY A 32 -8.07 -0.70 4.60
CA GLY A 32 -9.48 -0.77 4.92
C GLY A 32 -10.35 -0.54 3.69
N GLU A 33 -11.66 -0.52 3.90
CA GLU A 33 -12.57 0.11 2.93
C GLU A 33 -12.07 1.54 2.62
N GLU A 34 -12.28 1.98 1.38
CA GLU A 34 -11.81 3.25 0.84
C GLU A 34 -10.28 3.38 0.66
N SER A 35 -9.52 2.29 0.80
CA SER A 35 -8.10 2.27 0.44
C SER A 35 -7.89 1.99 -1.05
N PHE A 36 -6.93 2.67 -1.68
CA PHE A 36 -6.47 2.29 -3.01
C PHE A 36 -5.62 1.03 -2.96
N VAL A 37 -5.86 0.11 -3.90
CA VAL A 37 -5.17 -1.18 -3.97
C VAL A 37 -4.86 -1.57 -5.41
N VAL A 38 -3.90 -2.47 -5.58
CA VAL A 38 -3.67 -3.23 -6.80
C VAL A 38 -4.01 -4.70 -6.56
N ALA A 39 -5.03 -5.18 -7.24
CA ALA A 39 -5.42 -6.59 -7.27
C ALA A 39 -4.69 -7.31 -8.42
N TYR A 40 -4.00 -8.39 -8.09
CA TYR A 40 -3.38 -9.28 -9.06
C TYR A 40 -4.30 -10.48 -9.27
N LEU A 41 -4.77 -10.68 -10.50
CA LEU A 41 -5.69 -11.75 -10.84
C LEU A 41 -5.01 -12.80 -11.71
N ARG A 42 -5.51 -14.03 -11.61
CA ARG A 42 -5.15 -15.17 -12.45
C ARG A 42 -6.35 -15.65 -13.25
N ASP A 43 -6.03 -16.31 -14.36
CA ASP A 43 -6.97 -17.06 -15.21
C ASP A 43 -8.26 -16.27 -15.57
N PRO A 44 -8.18 -15.22 -16.41
CA PRO A 44 -7.00 -14.65 -17.08
C PRO A 44 -6.13 -13.75 -16.16
N ARG A 45 -4.87 -13.55 -16.56
CA ARG A 45 -3.93 -12.68 -15.85
C ARG A 45 -4.21 -11.22 -16.16
N GLU A 46 -4.56 -10.48 -15.13
CA GLU A 46 -4.81 -9.04 -15.21
C GLU A 46 -4.42 -8.37 -13.88
N LYS A 47 -4.23 -7.05 -13.91
CA LYS A 47 -3.98 -6.24 -12.72
C LYS A 47 -4.99 -5.14 -12.70
N ILE A 48 -5.75 -5.03 -11.62
CA ILE A 48 -6.74 -3.97 -11.45
C ILE A 48 -6.23 -3.02 -10.38
N TRP A 49 -6.15 -1.75 -10.70
CA TRP A 49 -5.94 -0.70 -9.70
C TRP A 49 -7.27 -0.01 -9.41
N GLY A 50 -7.53 0.30 -8.14
CA GLY A 50 -8.75 1.01 -7.78
C GLY A 50 -9.01 1.10 -6.29
N LEU A 51 -10.17 1.66 -5.98
CA LEU A 51 -10.67 1.86 -4.63
C LEU A 51 -11.33 0.59 -4.11
N LEU A 52 -10.84 0.05 -2.99
CA LEU A 52 -11.47 -1.06 -2.29
C LEU A 52 -12.76 -0.58 -1.64
N LEU A 53 -13.91 -1.06 -2.11
CA LEU A 53 -15.20 -0.61 -1.60
C LEU A 53 -15.67 -1.43 -0.40
N ARG A 54 -15.50 -2.75 -0.46
CA ARG A 54 -16.00 -3.69 0.54
C ARG A 54 -15.28 -5.03 0.42
N MET A 55 -14.86 -5.60 1.55
CA MET A 55 -14.39 -6.98 1.62
C MET A 55 -15.51 -7.91 2.12
N GLU A 56 -15.63 -9.07 1.50
CA GLU A 56 -16.58 -10.12 1.84
C GLU A 56 -15.85 -11.46 1.99
N THR A 57 -16.55 -12.51 2.42
CA THR A 57 -15.95 -13.84 2.59
C THR A 57 -15.58 -14.51 1.26
N ALA A 58 -16.29 -14.21 0.18
CA ALA A 58 -16.09 -14.80 -1.14
C ALA A 58 -15.15 -13.98 -2.05
N GLY A 59 -14.85 -12.73 -1.70
CA GLY A 59 -14.13 -11.80 -2.56
C GLY A 59 -14.27 -10.37 -2.06
N PHE A 60 -14.16 -9.41 -2.97
CA PHE A 60 -14.29 -7.99 -2.63
C PHE A 60 -14.81 -7.18 -3.81
N TRP A 61 -15.42 -6.04 -3.50
CA TRP A 61 -15.85 -5.05 -4.47
C TRP A 61 -14.75 -4.00 -4.65
N ILE A 62 -14.42 -3.71 -5.90
CA ILE A 62 -13.46 -2.66 -6.27
C ILE A 62 -14.09 -1.71 -7.28
N ARG A 63 -13.85 -0.41 -7.12
CA ARG A 63 -14.07 0.59 -8.17
C ARG A 63 -12.74 0.94 -8.81
N GLY A 64 -12.49 0.42 -10.01
CA GLY A 64 -11.16 0.42 -10.59
C GLY A 64 -11.12 0.29 -12.11
N ILE A 65 -9.90 0.23 -12.60
CA ILE A 65 -9.54 0.09 -14.01
C ILE A 65 -8.37 -0.90 -14.13
N GLU A 66 -8.25 -1.55 -15.29
CA GLU A 66 -7.04 -2.29 -15.60
C GLU A 66 -5.80 -1.38 -15.53
N LEU A 67 -4.76 -1.85 -14.86
CA LEU A 67 -3.55 -1.08 -14.61
C LEU A 67 -2.86 -0.64 -15.92
N ASN A 68 -3.04 -1.40 -17.01
CA ASN A 68 -2.50 -1.05 -18.32
C ASN A 68 -3.19 0.16 -18.94
N ALA A 69 -4.46 0.43 -18.61
CA ALA A 69 -5.23 1.57 -19.09
C ALA A 69 -5.15 2.80 -18.16
N PHE A 70 -4.52 2.65 -17.00
CA PHE A 70 -4.49 3.66 -15.94
C PHE A 70 -3.88 5.00 -16.37
N GLU A 71 -2.72 4.98 -17.02
CA GLU A 71 -2.05 6.22 -17.40
C GLU A 71 -2.78 6.97 -18.51
N ASP A 72 -3.36 6.23 -19.46
CA ASP A 72 -4.12 6.81 -20.55
C ASP A 72 -5.40 7.45 -20.02
N TRP A 73 -6.09 6.78 -19.10
CA TRP A 73 -7.19 7.37 -18.36
C TRP A 73 -6.78 8.66 -17.62
N ALA A 74 -5.63 8.68 -16.93
CA ALA A 74 -5.15 9.89 -16.25
C ALA A 74 -4.89 11.06 -17.24
N ARG A 75 -4.38 10.76 -18.44
CA ARG A 75 -4.18 11.76 -19.50
C ARG A 75 -5.50 12.25 -20.10
N GLU A 76 -6.49 11.38 -20.29
CA GLU A 76 -7.84 11.75 -20.73
C GLU A 76 -8.53 12.69 -19.73
N VAL A 77 -8.37 12.40 -18.42
CA VAL A 77 -8.88 13.26 -17.36
C VAL A 77 -8.28 14.67 -17.46
N ARG A 78 -6.96 14.77 -17.70
CA ARG A 78 -6.29 16.07 -17.87
C ARG A 78 -6.81 16.86 -19.08
N SER A 79 -7.10 16.18 -20.19
CA SER A 79 -7.55 16.85 -21.41
C SER A 79 -9.01 17.31 -21.35
N ALA A 80 -9.73 16.98 -20.27
CA ALA A 80 -11.17 17.19 -20.13
C ALA A 80 -11.98 16.61 -21.31
N ALA A 81 -11.42 15.62 -22.00
CA ALA A 81 -12.16 14.82 -22.97
C ALA A 81 -13.26 14.05 -22.23
N SER A 82 -14.36 13.74 -22.92
CA SER A 82 -15.27 12.70 -22.42
C SER A 82 -14.44 11.42 -22.31
N PRO A 83 -14.22 10.87 -21.10
CA PRO A 83 -13.32 9.74 -20.95
C PRO A 83 -13.85 8.58 -21.79
N SER A 84 -13.01 8.09 -22.71
CA SER A 84 -13.35 6.89 -23.47
C SER A 84 -13.29 5.65 -22.57
N MET A 85 -12.48 5.76 -21.51
CA MET A 85 -12.30 4.77 -20.47
C MET A 85 -12.79 5.32 -19.12
N GLY A 86 -13.57 4.52 -18.42
CA GLY A 86 -14.13 4.86 -17.11
C GLY A 86 -13.83 3.81 -16.06
N LEU A 87 -13.87 4.21 -14.79
CA LEU A 87 -13.80 3.29 -13.68
C LEU A 87 -15.04 2.37 -13.67
N SER A 88 -14.79 1.07 -13.56
CA SER A 88 -15.82 0.05 -13.40
C SER A 88 -15.94 -0.34 -11.92
N THR A 89 -17.15 -0.69 -11.48
CA THR A 89 -17.37 -1.28 -10.16
C THR A 89 -17.59 -2.78 -10.34
N THR A 90 -16.67 -3.59 -9.84
CA THR A 90 -16.60 -5.02 -10.15
C THR A 90 -16.37 -5.84 -8.88
N PHE A 91 -17.00 -7.01 -8.79
CA PHE A 91 -16.71 -7.99 -7.75
C PHE A 91 -15.57 -8.92 -8.19
N LEU A 92 -14.54 -9.03 -7.37
CA LEU A 92 -13.38 -9.89 -7.61
C LEU A 92 -13.42 -11.11 -6.66
N PRO A 93 -13.72 -12.32 -7.18
CA PRO A 93 -13.76 -13.53 -6.36
C PRO A 93 -12.35 -13.96 -5.94
N PHE A 94 -12.17 -14.35 -4.66
CA PHE A 94 -10.85 -14.74 -4.15
C PHE A 94 -10.20 -15.91 -4.90
N LEU A 95 -11.00 -16.80 -5.51
CA LEU A 95 -10.50 -17.90 -6.34
C LEU A 95 -9.58 -17.43 -7.49
N ARG A 96 -9.79 -16.20 -7.97
CA ARG A 96 -8.97 -15.57 -9.01
C ARG A 96 -7.88 -14.67 -8.46
N VAL A 97 -7.93 -14.28 -7.19
CA VAL A 97 -7.04 -13.26 -6.63
C VAL A 97 -5.75 -13.92 -6.17
N GLU A 98 -4.63 -13.59 -6.81
CA GLU A 98 -3.30 -14.02 -6.37
C GLU A 98 -2.85 -13.24 -5.14
N LYS A 99 -3.05 -11.91 -5.16
CA LYS A 99 -2.75 -11.01 -4.03
C LYS A 99 -3.42 -9.65 -4.20
N ILE A 100 -3.57 -8.93 -3.10
CA ILE A 100 -3.98 -7.53 -3.04
C ILE A 100 -2.83 -6.76 -2.39
N VAL A 101 -2.40 -5.68 -3.03
CA VAL A 101 -1.31 -4.82 -2.55
C VAL A 101 -1.89 -3.43 -2.30
N ALA A 102 -1.62 -2.85 -1.14
CA ALA A 102 -2.00 -1.46 -0.87
C ALA A 102 -1.26 -0.51 -1.81
N ASP A 103 -1.96 0.49 -2.33
CA ASP A 103 -1.35 1.55 -3.12
C ASP A 103 -0.79 2.64 -2.20
N GLU A 104 0.48 2.48 -1.82
CA GLU A 104 1.16 3.36 -0.88
C GLU A 104 2.56 3.74 -1.35
N ARG A 105 3.02 4.92 -0.91
CA ARG A 105 4.39 5.36 -1.16
C ARG A 105 5.39 4.41 -0.52
N THR A 106 6.24 3.81 -1.34
CA THR A 106 7.29 2.90 -0.89
C THR A 106 8.65 3.57 -1.05
N GLY A 107 9.20 4.08 0.05
CA GLY A 107 10.46 4.85 0.03
C GLY A 107 10.31 6.11 -0.82
N SER A 108 11.09 6.23 -1.89
CA SER A 108 11.01 7.34 -2.84
C SER A 108 9.97 7.13 -3.95
N MET A 109 9.48 5.90 -4.14
CA MET A 109 8.52 5.58 -5.20
C MET A 109 7.13 6.09 -4.81
N PRO A 110 6.51 7.00 -5.60
CA PRO A 110 5.16 7.46 -5.34
C PRO A 110 4.14 6.32 -5.50
N SER A 111 3.00 6.44 -4.81
CA SER A 111 1.84 5.60 -5.08
C SER A 111 1.29 5.86 -6.49
N LEU A 112 0.47 4.94 -6.99
CA LEU A 112 -0.26 5.15 -8.23
C LEU A 112 -1.25 6.30 -8.09
N ALA A 113 -1.93 6.47 -6.95
CA ALA A 113 -2.77 7.65 -6.70
C ALA A 113 -1.98 8.98 -6.80
N GLU A 114 -0.78 9.06 -6.23
CA GLU A 114 0.10 10.24 -6.36
C GLU A 114 0.56 10.44 -7.83
N ARG A 115 0.84 9.34 -8.52
CA ARG A 115 1.19 9.35 -9.94
C ARG A 115 0.02 9.81 -10.82
N PHE A 116 -1.21 9.41 -10.49
CA PHE A 116 -2.42 9.90 -11.15
C PHE A 116 -2.49 11.42 -11.03
N GLU A 117 -2.36 11.96 -9.83
CA GLU A 117 -2.43 13.40 -9.60
C GLU A 117 -1.39 14.16 -10.41
N THR A 118 -0.17 13.60 -10.51
CA THR A 118 0.90 14.17 -11.34
C THR A 118 0.54 14.20 -12.83
N LEU A 119 -0.12 13.16 -13.35
CA LEU A 119 -0.50 13.04 -14.75
C LEU A 119 -1.77 13.83 -15.09
N ALA A 120 -2.76 13.78 -14.22
CA ALA A 120 -4.10 14.34 -14.38
C ALA A 120 -4.17 15.82 -13.96
N GLY A 121 -3.27 16.27 -13.09
CA GLY A 121 -3.28 17.61 -12.48
C GLY A 121 -4.31 17.79 -11.36
N ARG A 122 -5.03 16.73 -10.98
CA ARG A 122 -6.08 16.71 -9.95
C ARG A 122 -6.03 15.38 -9.19
N PRO A 123 -6.35 15.36 -7.88
CA PRO A 123 -6.34 14.14 -7.10
C PRO A 123 -7.39 13.16 -7.59
N VAL A 124 -7.05 11.86 -7.56
CA VAL A 124 -7.94 10.80 -8.07
C VAL A 124 -9.26 10.67 -7.28
N ALA A 125 -9.26 11.12 -6.02
CA ALA A 125 -10.43 11.19 -5.15
C ALA A 125 -11.64 11.86 -5.82
N GLU A 126 -11.40 12.88 -6.66
CA GLU A 126 -12.44 13.62 -7.38
C GLU A 126 -13.14 12.81 -8.48
N PHE A 127 -12.57 11.68 -8.89
CA PHE A 127 -13.05 10.86 -10.02
C PHE A 127 -13.59 9.49 -9.60
N VAL A 128 -13.25 9.03 -8.38
CA VAL A 128 -13.64 7.70 -7.89
C VAL A 128 -15.03 7.67 -7.24
N GLY A 129 -15.65 8.84 -7.03
CA GLY A 129 -17.03 8.95 -6.52
C GLY A 129 -17.14 8.81 -5.00
N LEU A 130 -16.05 9.01 -4.27
CA LEU A 130 -16.09 9.27 -2.83
C LEU A 130 -16.85 10.59 -2.61
N ARG A 131 -17.87 10.57 -1.76
CA ARG A 131 -18.67 11.76 -1.39
C ARG A 131 -18.34 12.19 0.03
#